data_AF-A0A9D5GAV3-F1
#
_entry.id   AF-A0A9D5GAV3-F1
#
_cell.length_a   1.000
_cell.length_b   1.000
_cell.length_c   1.000
_cell.angle_alpha   90.00
_cell.angle_beta   90.00
_cell.angle_gamma   90.00
#
_symmetry.space_group_name_H-M   'P 1'
#
loop_
_entity.id
_entity.type
_entity.pdbx_description
1 polymer ?
#
loop_
_entity_poly.entity_id
_entity_poly.type
_entity_poly.pdbx_seq_one_letter_code
_entity_poly.pdbx_strand_id
1 'polypeptide(L)'
;MKKIIPAMLAVALSLSAGALAGELPAPYLGPHEAQELQLTPQQQQQIGQVWSSVHQRLGQLHVQGRSQILGILTPQQRTRLAQIAGNLAIAPNPSLDAAAQQLQNALSSAQSQRILSTHSALMQQAAGLMQSAKTQADSYLTPQQRQKVQTSMDVRFGAGHPGGPEHMGGMEHGMMDHGMMGHGMQSMGNPQTAAARTVLAVALHGFEMEMFTKVRVINHQ
;
A
#
# COMPACT_ATOMS: atom_id res chain seq x y z
N MET A 1 -11.43 -50.20 9.25
CA MET A 1 -10.71 -49.11 9.96
C MET A 1 -9.27 -49.10 9.47
N LYS A 2 -8.90 -48.20 8.54
CA LYS A 2 -7.54 -48.10 7.98
C LYS A 2 -6.88 -46.84 8.53
N LYS A 3 -5.76 -47.01 9.25
CA LYS A 3 -4.97 -45.96 9.90
C LYS A 3 -4.03 -45.34 8.86
N ILE A 4 -4.05 -44.01 8.73
CA ILE A 4 -3.13 -43.25 7.88
C ILE A 4 -2.04 -42.66 8.79
N ILE A 5 -0.78 -42.93 8.46
CA ILE A 5 0.43 -42.48 9.17
C ILE A 5 0.88 -41.14 8.56
N PRO A 6 1.16 -40.08 9.35
CA PRO A 6 1.81 -38.90 8.83
C PRO A 6 3.34 -39.05 8.93
N ALA A 7 4.02 -39.01 7.79
CA ALA A 7 5.47 -38.84 7.72
C ALA A 7 5.79 -37.33 7.79
N MET A 8 6.49 -36.91 8.86
CA MET A 8 7.04 -35.57 8.99
C MET A 8 8.35 -35.48 8.22
N LEU A 9 8.38 -34.69 7.16
CA LEU A 9 9.59 -34.36 6.41
C LEU A 9 10.16 -33.05 6.96
N ALA A 10 11.23 -33.13 7.74
CA ALA A 10 11.99 -31.97 8.20
C ALA A 10 12.97 -31.54 7.10
N VAL A 11 12.75 -30.37 6.50
CA VAL A 11 13.69 -29.75 5.56
C VAL A 11 14.45 -28.66 6.31
N ALA A 12 15.70 -28.94 6.65
CA ALA A 12 16.66 -27.96 7.14
C ALA A 12 17.33 -27.31 5.92
N LEU A 13 17.04 -26.04 5.65
CA LEU A 13 17.74 -25.21 4.66
C LEU A 13 18.60 -24.19 5.40
N SER A 14 19.85 -24.56 5.64
CA SER A 14 20.93 -23.63 6.00
C SER A 14 21.52 -23.04 4.71
N LEU A 15 21.19 -21.79 4.41
CA LEU A 15 21.84 -21.01 3.35
C LEU A 15 22.65 -19.88 3.98
N SER A 16 23.96 -20.05 4.00
CA SER A 16 24.93 -19.00 4.32
C SER A 16 25.21 -18.21 3.05
N ALA A 17 24.52 -17.08 2.86
CA ALA A 17 24.82 -16.15 1.79
C ALA A 17 25.96 -15.21 2.24
N GLY A 18 27.17 -15.49 1.76
CA GLY A 18 28.27 -14.51 1.75
C GLY A 18 28.11 -13.58 0.55
N ALA A 19 27.93 -12.29 0.81
CA ALA A 19 28.05 -11.24 -0.20
C ALA A 19 29.06 -10.20 0.30
N LEU A 20 30.25 -10.20 -0.29
CA LEU A 20 31.23 -9.14 -0.20
C LEU A 20 30.98 -8.19 -1.38
N ALA A 21 30.25 -7.11 -1.14
CA ALA A 21 30.18 -5.98 -2.06
C ALA A 21 30.58 -4.72 -1.27
N GLY A 22 31.53 -3.95 -1.81
CA GLY A 22 32.05 -2.74 -1.19
C GLY A 22 30.97 -1.66 -1.08
N GLU A 23 30.34 -1.59 0.09
CA GLU A 23 29.39 -0.55 0.46
C GLU A 23 30.17 0.72 0.83
N LEU A 24 29.93 1.81 0.11
CA LEU A 24 30.26 3.15 0.58
C LEU A 24 29.61 3.32 1.96
N PRO A 25 30.31 3.87 2.98
CA PRO A 25 29.72 4.03 4.31
C PRO A 25 28.47 4.89 4.18
N ALA A 26 27.31 4.26 4.38
CA ALA A 26 26.06 4.98 4.51
C ALA A 26 26.26 6.05 5.59
N PRO A 27 25.86 7.30 5.35
CA PRO A 27 25.96 8.33 6.38
C PRO A 27 25.28 7.80 7.64
N TYR A 28 26.06 7.72 8.72
CA TYR A 28 25.56 7.31 10.03
C TYR A 28 24.57 8.38 10.50
N LEU A 29 23.30 8.16 10.18
CA LEU A 29 22.19 8.77 10.88
C LEU A 29 22.21 8.12 12.25
N GLY A 30 22.71 8.85 13.25
CA GLY A 30 22.68 8.39 14.64
C GLY A 30 21.26 7.99 15.05
N PRO A 31 21.09 7.26 16.16
CA PRO A 31 19.77 6.89 16.66
C PRO A 31 18.95 8.15 16.89
N HIS A 32 18.11 8.51 15.92
CA HIS A 32 17.06 9.47 16.13
C HIS A 32 16.09 8.78 17.08
N GLU A 33 16.23 9.03 18.38
CA GLU A 33 15.22 8.68 19.35
C GLU A 33 13.93 9.36 18.89
N ALA A 34 13.06 8.59 18.25
CA ALA A 34 11.76 9.07 17.84
C ALA A 34 11.07 9.53 19.12
N GLN A 35 10.94 10.83 19.30
CA GLN A 35 10.32 11.39 20.48
C GLN A 35 8.88 10.88 20.52
N GLU A 36 8.65 9.91 21.40
CA GLU A 36 7.35 9.28 21.53
C GLU A 36 6.33 10.35 21.93
N LEU A 37 5.24 10.41 21.18
CA LEU A 37 4.10 11.23 21.55
C LEU A 37 3.50 10.61 22.81
N GLN A 38 3.75 11.25 23.95
CA GLN A 38 3.08 10.92 25.19
C GLN A 38 1.60 11.29 25.07
N LEU A 39 0.77 10.29 24.76
CA LEU A 39 -0.68 10.41 24.73
C LEU A 39 -1.24 10.03 26.09
N THR A 40 -2.28 10.73 26.56
CA THR A 40 -3.03 10.24 27.72
C THR A 40 -3.79 8.96 27.32
N PRO A 41 -4.13 8.07 28.28
CA PRO A 41 -4.92 6.88 27.99
C PRO A 41 -6.24 7.20 27.27
N GLN A 42 -6.88 8.31 27.64
CA GLN A 42 -8.11 8.77 27.00
C GLN A 42 -7.88 9.21 25.55
N GLN A 43 -6.83 9.98 25.27
CA GLN A 43 -6.47 10.38 23.90
C GLN A 43 -6.17 9.14 23.03
N GLN A 44 -5.41 8.18 23.57
CA GLN A 44 -5.07 6.95 22.88
C GLN A 44 -6.33 6.14 22.52
N GLN A 45 -7.28 6.02 23.44
CA GLN A 45 -8.55 5.34 23.19
C GLN A 45 -9.38 6.05 22.10
N GLN A 46 -9.49 7.39 22.17
CA GLN A 46 -10.26 8.17 21.18
C GLN A 46 -9.66 8.08 19.78
N ILE A 47 -8.33 8.27 19.67
CA ILE A 47 -7.62 8.16 18.39
C ILE A 47 -7.71 6.72 17.85
N GLY A 48 -7.60 5.71 18.73
CA GLY A 48 -7.78 4.30 18.35
C GLY A 48 -9.16 4.00 17.75
N GLN A 49 -10.22 4.60 18.29
CA GLN A 49 -11.58 4.45 17.75
C GLN A 49 -11.72 5.09 16.36
N VAL A 50 -11.13 6.27 16.14
CA VAL A 50 -11.11 6.93 14.82
C VAL A 50 -10.45 6.03 13.78
N TRP A 51 -9.26 5.52 14.06
CA TRP A 51 -8.54 4.65 13.12
C TRP A 51 -9.24 3.32 12.89
N SER A 52 -9.81 2.71 13.94
CA SER A 52 -10.60 1.49 13.81
C SER A 52 -11.79 1.70 12.87
N SER A 53 -12.51 2.83 12.99
CA SER A 53 -13.65 3.13 12.12
C SER A 53 -13.21 3.35 10.67
N VAL A 54 -12.11 4.07 10.44
CA VAL A 54 -11.59 4.29 9.08
C VAL A 54 -11.06 3.01 8.46
N HIS A 55 -10.39 2.13 9.21
CA HIS A 55 -9.99 0.82 8.70
C HIS A 55 -11.18 -0.01 8.23
N GLN A 56 -12.30 -0.02 8.97
CA GLN A 56 -13.51 -0.71 8.55
C GLN A 56 -14.06 -0.12 7.24
N ARG A 57 -14.11 1.21 7.12
CA ARG A 57 -14.59 1.90 5.90
C ARG A 57 -13.67 1.64 4.71
N LEU A 58 -12.35 1.68 4.91
CA LEU A 58 -11.38 1.35 3.86
C LEU A 58 -11.48 -0.10 3.42
N GLY A 59 -11.73 -1.03 4.36
CA GLY A 59 -11.98 -2.44 4.03
C GLY A 59 -13.21 -2.60 3.14
N GLN A 60 -14.32 -1.93 3.47
CA GLN A 60 -15.53 -1.92 2.64
C GLN A 60 -15.27 -1.30 1.26
N LEU A 61 -14.55 -0.18 1.20
CA LEU A 61 -14.16 0.49 -0.03
C LEU A 61 -13.30 -0.42 -0.93
N HIS A 62 -12.36 -1.17 -0.34
CA HIS A 62 -11.55 -2.15 -1.05
C HIS A 62 -12.40 -3.29 -1.64
N VAL A 63 -13.33 -3.85 -0.86
CA VAL A 63 -14.24 -4.91 -1.35
C VAL A 63 -15.11 -4.40 -2.50
N GLN A 64 -15.66 -3.20 -2.37
CA GLN A 64 -16.42 -2.54 -3.43
C GLN A 64 -15.56 -2.33 -4.68
N GLY A 65 -14.35 -1.78 -4.52
CA GLY A 65 -13.43 -1.53 -5.60
C GLY A 65 -13.02 -2.80 -6.34
N ARG A 66 -12.76 -3.88 -5.60
CA ARG A 66 -12.50 -5.21 -6.17
C ARG A 66 -13.66 -5.70 -7.01
N SER A 67 -14.88 -5.61 -6.49
CA SER A 67 -16.08 -6.00 -7.24
C SER A 67 -16.23 -5.20 -8.54
N GLN A 68 -16.06 -3.88 -8.48
CA GLN A 68 -16.13 -3.01 -9.66
C GLN A 68 -15.08 -3.37 -10.71
N ILE A 69 -13.82 -3.55 -10.30
CA ILE A 69 -12.71 -3.89 -11.21
C ILE A 69 -12.92 -5.28 -11.84
N LEU A 70 -13.30 -6.29 -11.06
CA LEU A 70 -13.60 -7.63 -11.58
C LEU A 70 -14.84 -7.65 -12.49
N GLY A 71 -15.78 -6.72 -12.29
CA GLY A 71 -16.94 -6.50 -13.15
C GLY A 71 -16.59 -5.95 -14.54
N ILE A 72 -15.45 -5.27 -14.70
CA ILE A 72 -14.95 -4.79 -16.01
C ILE A 72 -14.42 -5.95 -16.87
N LEU A 73 -13.96 -7.02 -16.23
CA LEU A 73 -13.41 -8.18 -16.90
C LEU A 73 -14.51 -9.07 -17.49
N THR A 74 -14.23 -9.70 -18.62
CA THR A 74 -15.09 -10.76 -19.17
C THR A 74 -14.99 -12.03 -18.31
N PRO A 75 -15.97 -12.96 -18.39
CA PRO A 75 -15.87 -14.25 -17.70
C PRO A 75 -14.58 -15.00 -18.02
N GLN A 76 -14.15 -15.03 -19.29
CA GLN A 76 -12.92 -15.70 -19.71
C GLN A 76 -11.67 -15.06 -19.09
N GLN A 77 -11.62 -13.73 -19.02
CA GLN A 77 -10.52 -13.00 -18.38
C GLN A 77 -10.46 -13.27 -16.86
N ARG A 78 -11.62 -13.37 -16.19
CA ARG A 78 -11.66 -13.76 -14.76
C ARG A 78 -11.14 -15.17 -14.52
N THR A 79 -11.48 -16.13 -15.39
CA THR A 79 -10.91 -17.48 -15.33
C THR A 79 -9.39 -17.46 -15.50
N ARG A 80 -8.88 -16.69 -16.48
CA ARG A 80 -7.44 -16.53 -16.66
C ARG A 80 -6.77 -15.89 -15.44
N LEU A 81 -7.38 -14.87 -14.84
CA LEU A 81 -6.88 -14.24 -13.62
C LEU A 81 -6.79 -15.23 -12.46
N ALA A 82 -7.81 -16.07 -12.27
CA ALA A 82 -7.80 -17.12 -11.25
C ALA A 82 -6.69 -18.16 -11.48
N GLN A 83 -6.45 -18.55 -12.75
CA GLN A 83 -5.33 -19.43 -13.11
C GLN A 83 -3.97 -18.79 -12.81
N ILE A 84 -3.79 -17.52 -13.18
CA ILE A 84 -2.57 -16.75 -12.89
C ILE A 84 -2.33 -16.70 -11.37
N ALA A 85 -3.36 -16.37 -10.59
CA ALA A 85 -3.27 -16.32 -9.13
C ALA A 85 -2.92 -17.70 -8.52
N GLY A 86 -3.55 -18.78 -9.01
CA GLY A 86 -3.24 -20.15 -8.60
C GLY A 86 -1.80 -20.54 -8.89
N ASN A 87 -1.28 -20.18 -10.07
CA ASN A 87 0.12 -20.44 -10.45
C ASN A 87 1.10 -19.65 -9.57
N LEU A 88 0.79 -18.39 -9.26
CA LEU A 88 1.61 -17.57 -8.35
C LEU A 88 1.66 -18.16 -6.94
N ALA A 89 0.56 -18.72 -6.44
CA ALA A 89 0.49 -19.27 -5.09
C ALA A 89 1.37 -20.51 -4.88
N ILE A 90 1.66 -21.27 -5.94
CA ILE A 90 2.46 -22.52 -5.87
C ILE A 90 3.86 -22.37 -6.46
N ALA A 91 4.18 -21.24 -7.10
CA ALA A 91 5.47 -21.04 -7.74
C ALA A 91 6.59 -20.93 -6.69
N PRO A 92 7.73 -21.64 -6.85
CA PRO A 92 8.87 -21.49 -5.95
C PRO A 92 9.52 -20.10 -6.03
N ASN A 93 9.31 -19.39 -7.15
CA ASN A 93 9.75 -18.01 -7.36
C ASN A 93 8.65 -17.23 -8.12
N PRO A 94 7.63 -16.70 -7.42
CA PRO A 94 6.50 -16.02 -8.06
C PRO A 94 6.94 -14.68 -8.67
N SER A 95 6.67 -14.49 -9.98
CA SER A 95 6.95 -13.24 -10.69
C SER A 95 5.65 -12.49 -10.99
N LEU A 96 5.39 -11.41 -10.24
CA LEU A 96 4.22 -10.55 -10.45
C LEU A 96 4.27 -9.82 -11.79
N ASP A 97 5.46 -9.49 -12.28
CA ASP A 97 5.62 -8.83 -13.58
C ASP A 97 5.27 -9.74 -14.74
N ALA A 98 5.71 -11.00 -14.71
CA ALA A 98 5.34 -11.99 -15.71
C ALA A 98 3.81 -12.24 -15.70
N ALA A 99 3.21 -12.34 -14.51
CA ALA A 99 1.77 -12.48 -14.34
C ALA A 99 1.00 -11.25 -14.89
N ALA A 100 1.48 -10.04 -14.62
CA ALA A 100 0.89 -8.81 -15.16
C ALA A 100 0.99 -8.77 -16.69
N GLN A 101 2.11 -9.20 -17.28
CA GLN A 101 2.27 -9.25 -18.73
C GLN A 101 1.32 -10.26 -19.40
N GLN A 102 1.09 -11.42 -18.77
CA GLN A 102 0.09 -12.41 -19.25
C GLN A 102 -1.33 -11.84 -19.25
N LEU A 103 -1.67 -11.07 -18.22
CA LEU A 103 -2.99 -10.45 -18.11
C LEU A 103 -3.14 -9.24 -19.03
N GLN A 104 -2.09 -8.44 -19.21
CA GLN A 104 -2.04 -7.29 -20.12
C GLN A 104 -2.48 -7.69 -21.53
N ASN A 105 -1.91 -8.78 -22.07
CA ASN A 105 -2.24 -9.27 -23.42
C ASN A 105 -3.71 -9.72 -23.56
N ALA A 106 -4.42 -9.91 -22.44
CA ALA A 106 -5.84 -10.25 -22.44
C ALA A 106 -6.76 -9.04 -22.32
N LEU A 107 -6.26 -7.87 -21.88
CA LEU A 107 -7.07 -6.66 -21.67
C LEU A 107 -7.14 -5.82 -22.95
N SER A 108 -8.34 -5.34 -23.28
CA SER A 108 -8.47 -4.29 -24.28
C SER A 108 -8.02 -2.93 -23.74
N SER A 109 -7.71 -1.99 -24.63
CA SER A 109 -7.37 -0.62 -24.23
C SER A 109 -8.51 0.07 -23.47
N ALA A 110 -9.77 -0.15 -23.89
CA ALA A 110 -10.94 0.40 -23.21
C ALA A 110 -11.14 -0.17 -21.80
N GLN A 111 -10.91 -1.49 -21.61
CA GLN A 111 -10.94 -2.10 -20.28
C GLN A 111 -9.84 -1.55 -19.40
N SER A 112 -8.63 -1.41 -19.94
CA SER A 112 -7.47 -0.88 -19.20
C SER A 112 -7.74 0.53 -18.69
N GLN A 113 -8.27 1.41 -19.55
CA GLN A 113 -8.63 2.78 -19.17
C GLN A 113 -9.71 2.81 -18.07
N ARG A 114 -10.74 1.95 -18.18
CA ARG A 114 -11.79 1.84 -17.15
C ARG A 114 -11.23 1.38 -15.81
N ILE A 115 -10.35 0.37 -15.81
CA ILE A 115 -9.70 -0.14 -14.59
C ILE A 115 -8.91 0.98 -13.90
N LEU A 116 -8.07 1.70 -14.66
CA LEU A 116 -7.25 2.78 -14.10
C LEU A 116 -8.12 3.94 -13.56
N SER A 117 -9.17 4.32 -14.28
CA SER A 117 -10.12 5.35 -13.82
C SER A 117 -10.84 4.92 -12.53
N THR A 118 -11.35 3.69 -12.47
CA THR A 118 -11.97 3.14 -11.25
C THR A 118 -10.98 3.12 -10.09
N HIS A 119 -9.75 2.66 -10.32
CA HIS A 119 -8.71 2.64 -9.29
C HIS A 119 -8.38 4.05 -8.79
N SER A 120 -8.20 5.02 -9.68
CA SER A 120 -7.92 6.42 -9.31
C SER A 120 -9.04 7.00 -8.45
N ALA A 121 -10.30 6.76 -8.81
CA ALA A 121 -11.46 7.24 -8.04
C ALA A 121 -11.49 6.63 -6.62
N LEU A 122 -11.19 5.33 -6.49
CA LEU A 122 -11.10 4.66 -5.19
C LEU A 122 -9.97 5.22 -4.33
N MET A 123 -8.80 5.51 -4.93
CA MET A 123 -7.68 6.11 -4.21
C MET A 123 -8.01 7.52 -3.71
N GLN A 124 -8.72 8.32 -4.50
CA GLN A 124 -9.20 9.63 -4.07
C GLN A 124 -10.18 9.52 -2.90
N GLN A 125 -11.11 8.56 -2.93
CA GLN A 125 -12.03 8.30 -1.82
C GLN A 125 -11.29 7.84 -0.56
N ALA A 126 -10.31 6.95 -0.71
CA ALA A 126 -9.48 6.47 0.40
C ALA A 126 -8.65 7.62 1.02
N ALA A 127 -8.05 8.48 0.19
CA ALA A 127 -7.32 9.66 0.63
C ALA A 127 -8.21 10.63 1.42
N GLY A 128 -9.44 10.86 0.94
CA GLY A 128 -10.43 11.68 1.66
C GLY A 128 -10.81 11.11 3.03
N LEU A 129 -11.01 9.78 3.13
CA LEU A 129 -11.26 9.11 4.42
C LEU A 129 -10.09 9.27 5.39
N MET A 130 -8.87 9.06 4.91
CA MET A 130 -7.66 9.19 5.73
C MET A 130 -7.44 10.64 6.19
N GLN A 131 -7.65 11.61 5.31
CA GLN A 131 -7.54 13.03 5.66
C GLN A 131 -8.59 13.44 6.70
N SER A 132 -9.82 12.97 6.56
CA SER A 132 -10.88 13.20 7.55
C SER A 132 -10.54 12.58 8.91
N ALA A 133 -10.04 11.34 8.94
CA ALA A 133 -9.57 10.71 10.17
C ALA A 133 -8.40 11.46 10.81
N LYS A 134 -7.43 11.92 10.01
CA LYS A 134 -6.32 12.72 10.50
C LYS A 134 -6.82 13.99 11.19
N THR A 135 -7.69 14.77 10.53
CA THR A 135 -8.28 15.98 11.12
C THR A 135 -9.03 15.67 12.42
N GLN A 136 -9.79 14.57 12.46
CA GLN A 136 -10.50 14.16 13.67
C GLN A 136 -9.53 13.74 14.79
N ALA A 137 -8.49 12.97 14.48
CA ALA A 137 -7.47 12.55 15.43
C ALA A 137 -6.70 13.77 16.00
N ASP A 138 -6.34 14.73 15.15
CA ASP A 138 -5.64 15.95 15.52
C ASP A 138 -6.45 16.83 16.48
N SER A 139 -7.78 16.71 16.48
CA SER A 139 -8.66 17.42 17.42
C SER A 139 -8.52 16.95 18.87
N TYR A 140 -8.06 15.70 19.08
CA TYR A 140 -7.79 15.14 20.41
C TYR A 140 -6.40 15.49 20.93
N LEU A 141 -5.51 15.99 20.07
CA LEU A 141 -4.15 16.37 20.43
C LEU A 141 -4.10 17.80 20.96
N THR A 142 -3.17 18.05 21.88
CA THR A 142 -2.81 19.41 22.30
C THR A 142 -2.06 20.14 21.18
N PRO A 143 -2.03 21.48 21.17
CA PRO A 143 -1.24 22.24 20.19
C PRO A 143 0.23 21.81 20.12
N GLN A 144 0.86 21.54 21.27
CA GLN A 144 2.24 21.09 21.34
C GLN A 144 2.43 19.69 20.75
N GLN A 145 1.51 18.75 21.02
CA GLN A 145 1.54 17.42 20.42
C GLN A 145 1.36 17.49 18.90
N ARG A 146 0.43 18.32 18.39
CA ARG A 146 0.26 18.52 16.94
C ARG A 146 1.53 19.05 16.28
N GLN A 147 2.22 19.99 16.91
CA GLN A 147 3.47 20.52 16.37
C GLN A 147 4.56 19.44 16.30
N LYS A 148 4.68 18.58 17.32
CA LYS A 148 5.59 17.42 17.29
C LYS A 148 5.24 16.44 16.17
N VAL A 149 3.95 16.13 16.01
CA VAL A 149 3.44 15.29 14.91
C VAL A 149 3.84 15.90 13.55
N GLN A 150 3.62 17.19 13.35
CA GLN A 150 3.96 17.89 12.12
C GLN A 150 5.48 17.83 11.86
N THR A 151 6.32 18.19 12.82
CA THR A 151 7.79 18.11 12.68
C THR A 151 8.25 16.68 12.40
N SER A 152 7.66 15.67 13.04
CA SER A 152 8.02 14.27 12.78
C SER A 152 7.63 13.82 11.36
N MET A 153 6.51 14.32 10.82
CA MET A 153 6.14 14.11 9.44
C MET A 153 7.10 14.85 8.50
N ASP A 154 7.45 16.10 8.81
CA ASP A 154 8.36 16.89 8.00
C ASP A 154 9.77 16.30 7.96
N VAL A 155 10.25 15.66 9.02
CA VAL A 155 11.55 14.95 9.04
C VAL A 155 11.47 13.60 8.31
N ARG A 156 10.34 12.90 8.42
CA ARG A 156 10.16 11.60 7.75
C ARG A 156 9.93 11.75 6.25
N PHE A 157 9.27 12.84 5.85
CA PHE A 157 8.85 13.11 4.47
C PHE A 157 9.58 14.32 3.84
N GLY A 158 10.45 15.03 4.56
CA GLY A 158 11.31 16.15 4.11
C GLY A 158 12.67 16.14 4.86
N ALA A 159 13.79 16.66 4.38
CA ALA A 159 14.06 17.77 3.47
C ALA A 159 14.79 17.38 2.15
N GLY A 160 14.82 16.09 1.80
CA GLY A 160 15.56 15.59 0.62
C GLY A 160 14.72 14.84 -0.43
N HIS A 161 13.41 14.67 -0.22
CA HIS A 161 12.54 13.99 -1.19
C HIS A 161 11.77 15.03 -2.01
N PRO A 162 11.90 15.06 -3.35
CA PRO A 162 11.18 15.98 -4.25
C PRO A 162 9.66 15.71 -4.36
N GLY A 163 9.00 15.38 -3.25
CA GLY A 163 7.57 15.04 -3.18
C GLY A 163 6.96 15.24 -1.79
N GLY A 164 7.49 16.18 -0.99
CA GLY A 164 7.02 16.44 0.37
C GLY A 164 5.55 16.92 0.45
N PRO A 165 4.90 16.74 1.61
CA PRO A 165 3.46 16.93 1.81
C PRO A 165 2.96 18.37 1.60
N GLU A 166 3.84 19.38 1.65
CA GLU A 166 3.48 20.78 1.34
C GLU A 166 3.14 21.01 -0.15
N HIS A 167 3.51 20.09 -1.05
CA HIS A 167 3.10 20.17 -2.46
C HIS A 167 1.79 19.47 -2.80
N MET A 168 1.20 18.68 -1.89
CA MET A 168 -0.08 18.01 -2.15
C MET A 168 -1.29 18.91 -1.85
N GLY A 169 -1.18 19.83 -0.89
CA GLY A 169 -2.29 20.72 -0.47
C GLY A 169 -2.57 21.91 -1.39
N GLY A 170 -1.67 22.21 -2.34
CA GLY A 170 -1.81 23.31 -3.30
C GLY A 170 -2.31 22.90 -4.69
N MET A 171 -2.57 21.62 -4.95
CA MET A 171 -2.99 21.16 -6.29
C MET A 171 -4.49 21.34 -6.59
N GLU A 172 -5.27 21.92 -5.67
CA GLU A 172 -6.72 22.11 -5.86
C GLU A 172 -7.09 23.44 -6.55
N HIS A 173 -6.14 24.35 -6.77
CA HIS A 173 -6.37 25.60 -7.50
C HIS A 173 -5.21 25.93 -8.45
N GLY A 174 -5.38 25.67 -9.75
CA GLY A 174 -4.67 26.42 -10.80
C GLY A 174 -3.47 25.79 -11.49
N MET A 175 -3.35 24.47 -11.58
CA MET A 175 -2.37 23.85 -12.51
C MET A 175 -3.03 23.41 -13.82
N MET A 176 -3.60 24.37 -14.53
CA MET A 176 -3.71 24.26 -15.99
C MET A 176 -2.52 25.04 -16.57
N ASP A 177 -1.78 24.42 -17.49
CA ASP A 177 -0.99 25.11 -18.52
C ASP A 177 0.48 25.51 -18.24
N HIS A 178 1.27 24.77 -17.45
CA HIS A 178 2.74 24.89 -17.54
C HIS A 178 3.41 23.54 -17.79
N GLY A 179 3.89 23.35 -19.02
CA GLY A 179 4.54 22.14 -19.51
C GLY A 179 5.87 21.85 -18.83
N MET A 180 5.83 21.04 -17.77
CA MET A 180 7.00 20.36 -17.22
C MET A 180 7.30 19.11 -18.05
N MET A 181 7.95 19.29 -19.20
CA MET A 181 8.60 18.20 -19.94
C MET A 181 10.02 18.01 -19.40
N GLY A 182 10.32 16.86 -18.78
CA GLY A 182 11.72 16.52 -18.49
C GLY A 182 11.95 15.38 -17.50
N HIS A 183 12.04 14.15 -18.00
CA HIS A 183 12.95 13.10 -17.49
C HIS A 183 12.53 12.19 -16.30
N GLY A 184 11.29 12.21 -15.81
CA GLY A 184 10.77 11.18 -14.89
C GLY A 184 9.65 10.28 -15.45
N MET A 185 9.01 10.71 -16.54
CA MET A 185 7.78 10.10 -17.04
C MET A 185 8.01 8.97 -18.06
N GLN A 186 9.25 8.57 -18.35
CA GLN A 186 9.52 7.45 -19.28
C GLN A 186 9.17 6.08 -18.68
N SER A 187 8.83 6.04 -17.38
CA SER A 187 8.12 4.91 -16.78
C SER A 187 6.60 5.14 -16.69
N MET A 188 6.03 5.98 -17.56
CA MET A 188 4.64 5.78 -18.00
C MET A 188 4.60 4.52 -18.87
N GLY A 189 4.78 3.37 -18.23
CA GLY A 189 4.65 2.08 -18.87
C GLY A 189 3.28 1.97 -19.57
N ASN A 190 3.18 1.06 -20.54
CA ASN A 190 1.95 0.81 -21.28
C ASN A 190 0.75 0.78 -20.30
N PRO A 191 -0.31 1.58 -20.52
CA PRO A 191 -1.46 1.67 -19.60
C PRO A 191 -2.13 0.32 -19.37
N GLN A 192 -2.02 -0.61 -20.31
CA GLN A 192 -2.48 -1.99 -20.15
C GLN A 192 -1.64 -2.77 -19.12
N THR A 193 -0.31 -2.54 -19.06
CA THR A 193 0.55 -3.10 -18.01
C THR A 193 0.16 -2.56 -16.64
N ALA A 194 -0.09 -1.24 -16.53
CA ALA A 194 -0.53 -0.61 -15.29
C ALA A 194 -1.91 -1.13 -14.83
N ALA A 195 -2.84 -1.28 -15.78
CA ALA A 195 -4.15 -1.87 -15.51
C ALA A 195 -4.04 -3.34 -15.08
N ALA A 196 -3.19 -4.12 -15.74
CA ALA A 196 -2.96 -5.53 -15.38
C ALA A 196 -2.36 -5.67 -13.98
N ARG A 197 -1.36 -4.85 -13.63
CA ARG A 197 -0.80 -4.79 -12.26
C ARG A 197 -1.87 -4.42 -11.23
N THR A 198 -2.71 -3.44 -11.54
CA THR A 198 -3.85 -3.05 -10.68
C THR A 198 -4.80 -4.22 -10.45
N VAL A 199 -5.23 -4.92 -11.52
CA VAL A 199 -6.12 -6.08 -11.40
C VAL A 199 -5.47 -7.20 -10.57
N LEU A 200 -4.18 -7.48 -10.81
CA LEU A 200 -3.44 -8.50 -10.08
C LEU A 200 -3.34 -8.15 -8.59
N ALA A 201 -2.98 -6.91 -8.26
CA ALA A 201 -2.94 -6.42 -6.89
C ALA A 201 -4.30 -6.56 -6.21
N VAL A 202 -5.38 -6.12 -6.85
CA VAL A 202 -6.75 -6.22 -6.33
C VAL A 202 -7.22 -7.67 -6.17
N ALA A 203 -6.76 -8.58 -7.03
CA ALA A 203 -7.12 -9.99 -6.95
C ALA A 203 -6.37 -10.73 -5.82
N LEU A 204 -5.08 -10.44 -5.65
CA LEU A 204 -4.20 -11.10 -4.69
C LEU A 204 -4.36 -10.55 -3.26
N HIS A 205 -4.59 -9.25 -3.09
CA HIS A 205 -4.81 -8.63 -1.77
C HIS A 205 -6.22 -8.87 -1.22
N GLY A 206 -6.84 -9.98 -1.61
CA GLY A 206 -8.23 -10.32 -1.31
C GLY A 206 -8.51 -10.66 0.16
N PHE A 207 -7.52 -10.74 1.05
CA PHE A 207 -7.78 -11.08 2.46
C PHE A 207 -6.76 -10.58 3.51
N GLU A 208 -5.65 -9.96 3.12
CA GLU A 208 -4.65 -9.48 4.10
C GLU A 208 -4.28 -8.03 3.84
N MET A 209 -5.14 -7.12 4.29
CA MET A 209 -4.66 -5.85 4.83
C MET A 209 -4.27 -6.07 6.29
N GLU A 210 -3.36 -7.01 6.57
CA GLU A 210 -2.58 -6.98 7.81
C GLU A 210 -1.52 -5.86 7.67
N MET A 211 -1.97 -4.62 7.50
CA MET A 211 -1.10 -3.47 7.67
C MET A 211 -0.83 -3.29 9.16
N PHE A 212 0.27 -3.87 9.64
CA PHE A 212 1.07 -3.35 10.75
C PHE A 212 0.30 -2.95 12.03
N THR A 213 -0.73 -3.66 12.45
CA THR A 213 -1.26 -3.58 13.83
C THR A 213 -0.42 -4.42 14.80
N LYS A 214 0.91 -4.23 14.76
CA LYS A 214 1.74 -4.40 15.95
C LYS A 214 2.11 -3.02 16.48
N VAL A 215 1.10 -2.23 16.85
CA VAL A 215 1.27 -1.30 17.97
C VAL A 215 1.34 -2.20 19.20
N ARG A 216 2.53 -2.66 19.57
CA ARG A 216 2.74 -3.18 20.93
C ARG A 216 2.51 -1.98 21.85
N VAL A 217 1.31 -1.88 22.39
CA VAL A 217 1.10 -1.13 23.63
C VAL A 217 1.87 -1.90 24.68
N ILE A 218 3.11 -1.50 24.93
CA ILE A 218 3.87 -1.98 26.07
C ILE A 218 3.21 -1.31 27.28
N ASN A 219 2.22 -1.98 27.87
CA ASN A 219 1.74 -1.63 29.19
C ASN A 219 2.89 -1.92 30.16
N HIS A 220 3.59 -0.89 30.60
CA HIS A 220 4.38 -0.95 31.82
C HIS A 220 3.41 -0.98 32.99
N GLN A 221 3.09 -2.19 33.47
CA GLN A 221 2.59 -2.40 34.83
C GLN A 221 3.76 -2.66 35.77
#